data_AF-A0A1V5LNM7-F1
#
_entry.id   AF-A0A1V5LNM7-F1
#
_cell.length_a   1.000
_cell.length_b   1.000
_cell.length_c   1.000
_cell.angle_alpha   90.00
_cell.angle_beta   90.00
_cell.angle_gamma   90.00
#
_symmetry.space_group_name_H-M   'P 1'
#
loop_
_entity.id
_entity.type
_entity.pdbx_description
1 polymer ?
#
loop_
_entity_poly.entity_id
_entity_poly.type
_entity_poly.pdbx_seq_one_letter_code
_entity_poly.pdbx_strand_id
1 'polypeptide(L)'
;MTDADAPCNGCTRCAMRCTDGIAISEFEFTRIREYLRALPPAQALRVLEQEKRRPWSEEASYTACLFLDVETDLCLVYPARPLICRLFGRVRHLPCPIERIPAVLDADRVLDAYTAQPLGTFQHWMARHGVFNFTDLLGAACPPARYEL
;
A
#
# COMPACT_ATOMS: atom_id res chain seq x y z
N MET A 1 -23.62 -10.20 7.62
CA MET A 1 -22.28 -10.81 7.44
C MET A 1 -21.28 -9.83 7.99
N THR A 2 -20.59 -10.18 9.06
CA THR A 2 -19.47 -9.40 9.57
C THR A 2 -18.29 -9.58 8.59
N ASP A 3 -17.42 -8.58 8.43
CA ASP A 3 -16.23 -8.63 7.56
C ASP A 3 -15.28 -9.82 7.87
N ALA A 4 -15.49 -10.51 9.01
CA ALA A 4 -14.78 -11.71 9.41
C ALA A 4 -14.98 -12.90 8.45
N ASP A 5 -16.10 -12.97 7.72
CA ASP A 5 -16.43 -14.11 6.85
C ASP A 5 -16.02 -13.93 5.38
N ALA A 6 -15.43 -12.78 5.01
CA ALA A 6 -14.98 -12.59 3.64
C ALA A 6 -13.81 -13.57 3.35
N PRO A 7 -13.89 -14.41 2.30
CA PRO A 7 -12.88 -15.42 2.02
C PRO A 7 -11.51 -14.80 1.65
N CYS A 8 -11.46 -13.49 1.39
CA CYS A 8 -10.25 -12.70 1.37
C CYS A 8 -10.43 -11.49 2.30
N ASN A 9 -10.15 -11.69 3.59
CA ASN A 9 -10.27 -10.71 4.68
C ASN A 9 -8.90 -10.29 5.23
N GLY A 10 -8.20 -9.47 4.46
CA GLY A 10 -6.90 -8.92 4.87
C GLY A 10 -5.72 -9.51 4.10
N CYS A 11 -4.55 -8.90 4.30
CA CYS A 11 -3.32 -9.26 3.60
C CYS A 11 -2.50 -10.35 4.31
N THR A 12 -2.86 -10.78 5.53
CA THR A 12 -1.97 -11.55 6.42
C THR A 12 -1.39 -12.82 5.80
N ARG A 13 -2.21 -13.59 5.06
CA ARG A 13 -1.75 -14.85 4.43
C ARG A 13 -1.03 -14.67 3.09
N CYS A 14 -1.06 -13.47 2.52
CA CYS A 14 -0.40 -13.16 1.24
C CYS A 14 0.47 -11.90 1.33
N ALA A 15 0.82 -11.46 2.54
CA ALA A 15 1.53 -10.21 2.80
C ALA A 15 2.92 -10.20 2.14
N MET A 16 3.54 -11.37 2.00
CA MET A 16 4.77 -11.55 1.23
C MET A 16 4.66 -11.16 -0.27
N ARG A 17 3.43 -10.96 -0.78
CA ARG A 17 3.15 -10.49 -2.14
C ARG A 17 2.82 -9.00 -2.20
N CYS A 18 2.74 -8.31 -1.06
CA CYS A 18 2.67 -6.86 -1.01
C CYS A 18 4.09 -6.32 -1.22
N THR A 19 4.45 -6.10 -2.48
CA THR A 19 5.77 -5.59 -2.87
C THR A 19 5.75 -4.10 -3.21
N ASP A 20 6.92 -3.48 -3.23
CA ASP A 20 7.09 -2.10 -3.67
C ASP A 20 6.91 -1.94 -5.20
N GLY A 21 6.90 -0.71 -5.69
CA GLY A 21 6.89 -0.39 -7.12
C GLY A 21 5.52 -0.47 -7.80
N ILE A 22 4.44 -0.58 -7.03
CA ILE A 22 3.09 -0.61 -7.56
C ILE A 22 2.75 0.74 -8.20
N ALA A 23 2.40 0.71 -9.49
CA ALA A 23 1.96 1.87 -10.23
C ALA A 23 0.51 2.22 -9.88
N ILE A 24 0.30 3.46 -9.44
CA ILE A 24 -0.98 4.01 -9.03
C ILE A 24 -1.26 5.29 -9.80
N SER A 25 -2.53 5.67 -9.89
CA SER A 25 -2.95 6.95 -10.41
C SER A 25 -2.68 8.10 -9.42
N GLU A 26 -2.64 9.34 -9.92
CA GLU A 26 -2.55 10.55 -9.08
C GLU A 26 -3.76 10.67 -8.13
N PHE A 27 -4.94 10.23 -8.59
CA PHE A 27 -6.15 10.18 -7.77
C PHE A 27 -6.00 9.23 -6.57
N GLU A 28 -5.47 8.02 -6.80
CA GLU A 28 -5.20 7.07 -5.70
C GLU A 28 -4.11 7.56 -4.77
N PHE A 29 -3.05 8.19 -5.29
CA PHE A 29 -2.06 8.85 -4.45
C PHE A 29 -2.73 9.85 -3.50
N THR A 30 -3.62 10.69 -4.02
CA THR A 30 -4.36 11.69 -3.24
C THR A 30 -5.20 11.03 -2.15
N ARG A 31 -5.96 9.98 -2.51
CA ARG A 31 -6.78 9.21 -1.56
C ARG A 31 -5.95 8.54 -0.46
N ILE A 32 -4.80 7.96 -0.82
CA ILE A 32 -3.88 7.35 0.14
C ILE A 32 -3.30 8.42 1.07
N ARG A 33 -2.86 9.56 0.53
CA ARG A 33 -2.33 10.67 1.30
C ARG A 33 -3.35 11.24 2.28
N GLU A 34 -4.58 11.47 1.84
CA GLU A 34 -5.69 11.91 2.70
C GLU A 34 -5.95 10.92 3.84
N TYR A 35 -5.97 9.62 3.50
CA TYR A 35 -6.15 8.58 4.50
C TYR A 35 -5.02 8.57 5.52
N LEU A 36 -3.76 8.66 5.09
CA LEU A 36 -2.59 8.73 5.98
C LEU A 36 -2.63 9.95 6.90
N ARG A 37 -3.05 11.11 6.39
CA ARG A 37 -3.22 12.35 7.17
C ARG A 37 -4.33 12.28 8.22
N ALA A 38 -5.32 11.42 7.99
CA ALA A 38 -6.41 11.19 8.95
C ALA A 38 -6.01 10.22 10.07
N LEU A 39 -4.89 9.50 9.93
CA LEU A 39 -4.38 8.63 11.00
C LEU A 39 -3.62 9.45 12.06
N PRO A 40 -3.56 8.97 13.32
CA PRO A 40 -2.59 9.46 14.29
C PRO A 40 -1.16 9.41 13.70
N PRO A 41 -0.40 10.52 13.67
CA PRO A 41 0.92 10.54 13.02
C PRO A 41 1.88 9.47 13.53
N ALA A 42 1.89 9.21 14.84
CA ALA A 42 2.71 8.15 15.44
C ALA A 42 2.37 6.75 14.91
N GLN A 43 1.08 6.48 14.65
CA GLN A 43 0.65 5.20 14.09
C GLN A 43 1.14 5.03 12.64
N ALA A 44 1.07 6.09 11.84
CA ALA A 44 1.53 6.07 10.46
C ALA A 44 3.05 5.96 10.37
N LEU A 45 3.80 6.77 11.13
CA LEU A 45 5.25 6.76 11.15
C LEU A 45 5.83 5.40 11.57
N ARG A 46 5.24 4.77 12.61
CA ARG A 46 5.64 3.42 13.04
C ARG A 46 5.70 2.43 11.87
N VAL A 47 4.79 2.51 10.91
CA VAL A 47 4.77 1.60 9.75
C VAL A 47 5.61 2.13 8.59
N LEU A 48 5.51 3.42 8.27
CA LEU A 48 6.18 4.01 7.11
C LEU A 48 7.72 3.96 7.24
N GLU A 49 8.24 4.02 8.47
CA GLU A 49 9.69 4.04 8.75
C GLU A 49 10.31 2.64 8.93
N GLN A 50 9.53 1.56 8.85
CA GLN A 50 10.09 0.20 9.00
C GLN A 50 11.00 -0.16 7.82
N GLU A 51 12.06 -0.94 8.10
CA GLU A 51 12.88 -1.58 7.06
C GLU A 51 12.02 -2.53 6.21
N LYS A 52 11.94 -2.24 4.90
CA LYS A 52 11.08 -2.98 3.97
C LYS A 52 11.83 -4.04 3.17
N ARG A 53 13.17 -4.11 3.23
CA ARG A 53 13.93 -5.19 2.61
C ARG A 53 13.73 -6.47 3.43
N ARG A 54 13.14 -7.49 2.81
CA ARG A 54 12.82 -8.77 3.43
C ARG A 54 13.54 -9.92 2.73
N PRO A 55 13.97 -10.97 3.44
CA PRO A 55 14.50 -12.16 2.81
C PRO A 55 13.40 -12.89 2.03
N TRP A 56 13.75 -13.41 0.84
CA TRP A 56 12.92 -14.31 0.05
C TRP A 56 13.49 -15.73 0.05
N SER A 57 14.82 -15.84 -0.06
CA SER A 57 15.61 -17.07 0.08
C SER A 57 16.96 -16.72 0.71
N GLU A 58 17.85 -17.70 0.84
CA GLU A 58 19.23 -17.48 1.32
C GLU A 58 20.01 -16.47 0.45
N GLU A 59 19.71 -16.45 -0.85
CA GLU A 59 20.43 -15.63 -1.85
C GLU A 59 19.62 -14.41 -2.32
N ALA A 60 18.32 -14.36 -2.02
CA ALA A 60 17.43 -13.34 -2.57
C ALA A 60 16.66 -12.60 -1.49
N SER A 61 16.44 -11.31 -1.74
CA SER A 61 15.58 -10.43 -0.97
C SER A 61 14.57 -9.74 -1.86
N TYR A 62 13.45 -9.33 -1.30
CA TYR A 62 12.50 -8.44 -1.96
C TYR A 62 12.26 -7.20 -1.10
N THR A 63 11.75 -6.13 -1.72
CA THR A 63 11.29 -4.94 -0.99
C THR A 63 9.78 -5.04 -0.83
N ALA A 64 9.32 -5.11 0.42
CA ALA A 64 7.92 -5.06 0.78
C ALA A 64 7.31 -3.68 0.45
N CYS A 65 6.00 -3.65 0.27
CA CYS A 65 5.24 -2.43 0.07
C CYS A 65 5.45 -1.46 1.24
N LEU A 66 5.61 -0.17 0.92
CA LEU A 66 5.74 0.91 1.90
C LEU A 66 4.65 0.87 3.00
N PHE A 67 3.43 0.45 2.63
CA PHE A 67 2.28 0.43 3.54
C PHE A 67 2.07 -0.91 4.25
N LEU A 68 2.91 -1.92 4.02
CA LEU A 68 2.83 -3.17 4.76
C LEU A 68 3.46 -2.96 6.14
N ASP A 69 2.69 -3.20 7.20
CA ASP A 69 3.24 -3.37 8.54
C ASP A 69 3.90 -4.74 8.64
N VAL A 70 5.23 -4.78 8.64
CA VAL A 70 6.00 -6.04 8.62
C VAL A 70 5.99 -6.79 9.94
N GLU A 71 5.45 -6.18 10.99
CA GLU A 71 5.29 -6.81 12.32
C GLU A 71 3.95 -7.53 12.44
N THR A 72 2.92 -7.05 11.73
CA THR A 72 1.53 -7.56 11.86
C THR A 72 0.97 -8.16 10.58
N ASP A 73 1.67 -8.04 9.46
CA ASP A 73 1.24 -8.41 8.11
C ASP A 73 -0.05 -7.70 7.64
N LEU A 74 -0.34 -6.53 8.22
CA LEU A 74 -1.50 -5.70 7.89
C LEU A 74 -1.12 -4.51 7.01
N CYS A 75 -2.01 -4.14 6.10
CA CYS A 75 -1.83 -2.96 5.26
C CYS A 75 -2.33 -1.71 6.00
N LEU A 76 -1.42 -0.75 6.25
CA LEU A 76 -1.73 0.53 6.88
C LEU A 76 -2.87 1.26 6.17
N VAL A 77 -2.90 1.18 4.83
CA VAL A 77 -3.85 1.91 3.98
C VAL A 77 -4.96 0.99 3.44
N TYR A 78 -5.30 -0.10 4.14
CA TYR A 78 -6.26 -1.11 3.65
C TYR A 78 -7.56 -0.53 3.04
N PRO A 79 -8.24 0.47 3.68
CA PRO A 79 -9.44 1.09 3.12
C PRO A 79 -9.17 1.96 1.87
N ALA A 80 -7.99 2.56 1.80
CA ALA A 80 -7.55 3.43 0.70
C ALA A 80 -6.68 2.72 -0.35
N ARG A 81 -6.61 1.38 -0.33
CA ARG A 81 -5.77 0.60 -1.24
C ARG A 81 -6.04 0.95 -2.71
N PRO A 82 -4.98 1.01 -3.54
CA PRO A 82 -5.12 1.13 -4.99
C PRO A 82 -6.02 0.03 -5.58
N LEU A 83 -6.64 0.33 -6.71
CA LEU A 83 -7.49 -0.57 -7.46
C LEU A 83 -6.76 -1.88 -7.78
N ILE A 84 -5.51 -1.81 -8.24
CA ILE A 84 -4.73 -3.01 -8.54
C ILE A 84 -4.60 -3.95 -7.34
N CYS A 85 -4.41 -3.39 -6.14
CA CYS A 85 -4.36 -4.15 -4.88
C CYS A 85 -5.73 -4.70 -4.46
N ARG A 86 -6.83 -4.04 -4.84
CA ARG A 86 -8.21 -4.52 -4.59
C ARG A 86 -8.60 -5.65 -5.54
N LEU A 87 -8.09 -5.62 -6.77
CA LEU A 87 -8.30 -6.64 -7.79
C LEU A 87 -7.40 -7.87 -7.60
N PHE A 88 -6.29 -7.72 -6.88
CA PHE A 88 -5.39 -8.83 -6.57
C PHE A 88 -6.12 -10.01 -5.92
N GLY A 89 -5.99 -11.17 -6.53
CA GLY A 89 -6.66 -12.40 -6.14
C GLY A 89 -8.07 -12.60 -6.72
N ARG A 90 -8.67 -11.59 -7.36
CA ARG A 90 -10.08 -11.60 -7.78
C ARG A 90 -10.30 -11.64 -9.28
N VAL A 91 -9.32 -11.26 -10.09
CA VAL A 91 -9.41 -11.18 -11.55
C VAL A 91 -8.48 -12.20 -12.21
N ARG A 92 -8.81 -12.65 -13.43
CA ARG A 92 -8.05 -13.70 -14.14
C ARG A 92 -6.56 -13.37 -14.27
N HIS A 93 -6.24 -12.12 -14.54
CA HIS A 93 -4.86 -11.64 -14.75
C HIS A 93 -4.07 -11.43 -13.45
N LEU A 94 -4.73 -11.43 -12.29
CA LEU A 94 -4.13 -11.32 -10.96
C LEU A 94 -4.75 -12.38 -10.04
N PRO A 95 -4.51 -13.68 -10.30
CA PRO A 95 -5.15 -14.75 -9.57
C PRO A 95 -4.68 -14.81 -8.11
N CYS A 96 -5.46 -15.49 -7.26
CA CYS A 96 -5.07 -15.69 -5.86
C CYS A 96 -3.87 -16.64 -5.80
N PRO A 97 -2.72 -16.24 -5.24
CA PRO A 97 -1.50 -17.05 -5.27
C PRO A 97 -1.57 -18.29 -4.36
N ILE A 98 -2.58 -18.36 -3.48
CA ILE A 98 -2.81 -19.47 -2.55
C ILE A 98 -4.18 -20.13 -2.79
N GLU A 99 -4.82 -19.82 -3.92
CA GLU A 99 -6.09 -20.41 -4.37
C GLU A 99 -7.24 -20.32 -3.34
N ARG A 100 -7.19 -19.34 -2.43
CA ARG A 100 -8.20 -19.14 -1.38
C ARG A 100 -9.54 -18.65 -1.94
N ILE A 101 -9.51 -17.94 -3.07
CA ILE A 101 -10.68 -17.41 -3.76
C ILE A 101 -10.57 -17.64 -5.27
N PRO A 102 -11.70 -17.86 -5.96
CA PRO A 102 -11.70 -18.02 -7.41
C PRO A 102 -11.57 -16.64 -8.09
N ALA A 103 -10.86 -16.61 -9.21
CA ALA A 103 -10.68 -15.41 -10.04
C ALA A 103 -11.91 -15.20 -10.96
N VAL A 104 -13.00 -14.72 -10.38
CA VAL A 104 -14.32 -14.65 -11.03
C VAL A 104 -14.70 -13.26 -11.54
N LEU A 105 -13.96 -12.21 -11.19
CA LEU A 105 -14.26 -10.87 -11.65
C LEU A 105 -13.67 -10.63 -13.03
N ASP A 106 -14.54 -10.34 -13.99
CA ASP A 106 -14.16 -9.69 -15.24
C ASP A 106 -13.97 -8.19 -14.95
N ALA A 107 -12.74 -7.73 -15.08
CA ALA A 107 -12.35 -6.35 -14.81
C ALA A 107 -11.69 -5.70 -16.02
N ASP A 108 -11.77 -6.29 -17.21
CA ASP A 108 -10.99 -5.86 -18.38
C ASP A 108 -11.29 -4.40 -18.73
N ARG A 109 -12.58 -4.04 -18.81
CA ARG A 109 -13.00 -2.64 -19.05
C ARG A 109 -12.53 -1.66 -17.98
N VAL A 110 -12.50 -2.11 -16.72
CA VAL A 110 -12.07 -1.27 -15.59
C VAL A 110 -10.56 -1.08 -15.62
N LEU A 111 -9.82 -2.13 -15.97
CA LEU A 111 -8.36 -2.11 -16.13
C LEU A 111 -7.96 -1.27 -17.34
N ASP A 112 -8.66 -1.38 -18.47
CA ASP A 112 -8.42 -0.54 -19.65
C ASP A 112 -8.53 0.95 -19.29
N ALA A 113 -9.66 1.34 -18.67
CA ALA A 113 -9.86 2.70 -18.22
C ALA A 113 -8.80 3.13 -17.17
N TYR A 114 -8.44 2.23 -16.26
CA TYR A 114 -7.42 2.50 -15.24
C TYR A 114 -6.02 2.71 -15.84
N THR A 115 -5.65 1.98 -16.88
CA THR A 115 -4.34 2.10 -17.55
C THR A 115 -4.28 3.25 -18.55
N ALA A 116 -5.41 3.83 -18.95
CA ALA A 116 -5.46 4.98 -19.84
C ALA A 116 -5.04 6.30 -19.17
N GLN A 117 -4.95 6.34 -17.84
CA GLN A 117 -4.50 7.52 -17.09
C GLN A 117 -2.99 7.46 -16.78
N PRO A 118 -2.35 8.59 -16.43
CA PRO A 118 -0.97 8.57 -15.95
C PRO A 118 -0.83 7.72 -14.69
N LEU A 119 0.13 6.79 -14.72
CA LEU A 119 0.47 5.93 -13.60
C LEU A 119 1.91 6.19 -13.15
N GLY A 120 2.14 6.12 -11.84
CA GLY A 120 3.44 6.27 -11.22
C GLY A 120 3.47 5.59 -9.86
N THR A 121 4.66 5.33 -9.31
CA THR A 121 4.78 4.81 -7.94
C THR A 121 4.31 5.86 -6.93
N PHE A 122 4.04 5.44 -5.68
CA PHE A 122 3.68 6.40 -4.63
C PHE A 122 4.76 7.48 -4.44
N GLN A 123 6.03 7.08 -4.49
CA GLN A 123 7.19 7.95 -4.38
C GLN A 123 7.31 8.91 -5.58
N HIS A 124 6.96 8.47 -6.79
CA HIS A 124 6.87 9.34 -7.96
C HIS A 124 5.87 10.49 -7.73
N TRP A 125 4.67 10.16 -7.24
CA TRP A 125 3.65 11.16 -6.95
C TRP A 125 4.04 12.06 -5.77
N MET A 126 4.68 11.51 -4.71
CA MET A 126 5.24 12.33 -3.63
C MET A 126 6.16 13.42 -4.17
N ALA A 127 7.13 13.07 -5.01
CA ALA A 127 8.07 14.01 -5.60
C ALA A 127 7.35 15.06 -6.47
N ARG A 128 6.38 14.65 -7.30
CA ARG A 128 5.58 15.55 -8.14
C ARG A 128 4.78 16.57 -7.32
N HIS A 129 4.31 16.19 -6.13
CA HIS A 129 3.54 17.05 -5.24
C HIS A 129 4.39 17.78 -4.18
N GLY A 130 5.72 17.77 -4.30
CA GLY A 130 6.62 18.45 -3.38
C GLY A 130 6.61 17.88 -1.95
N VAL A 131 6.37 16.57 -1.82
CA VAL A 131 6.43 15.83 -0.56
C VAL A 131 7.73 15.05 -0.52
N PHE A 132 8.65 15.38 0.38
CA PHE A 132 10.01 14.82 0.37
C PHE A 132 10.29 13.87 1.52
N ASN A 133 9.48 13.88 2.57
CA ASN A 133 9.60 12.97 3.71
C ASN A 133 8.21 12.62 4.29
N PHE A 134 8.16 11.72 5.28
CA PHE A 134 6.90 11.30 5.89
C PHE A 134 6.26 12.38 6.78
N THR A 135 7.04 13.29 7.36
CA THR A 135 6.52 14.45 8.10
C THR A 135 5.71 15.36 7.18
N ASP A 136 6.25 15.70 6.00
CA ASP A 136 5.56 16.46 4.95
C ASP A 136 4.30 15.75 4.47
N LEU A 137 4.39 14.42 4.30
CA LEU A 137 3.29 13.58 3.84
C LEU A 137 2.12 13.65 4.81
N LEU A 138 2.40 13.46 6.10
CA LEU A 138 1.40 13.43 7.17
C LEU A 138 0.91 14.82 7.57
N GLY A 139 1.60 15.89 7.16
CA GLY A 139 1.28 17.25 7.60
C GLY A 139 1.44 17.44 9.11
N ALA A 140 2.19 16.55 9.77
CA ALA A 140 2.53 16.68 11.17
C ALA A 140 3.57 17.79 11.29
N ALA A 141 3.34 18.78 12.16
CA ALA A 141 4.41 19.72 12.50
C ALA A 141 5.59 18.92 13.04
N CYS A 142 6.80 19.21 12.55
CA CYS A 142 8.03 18.74 13.19
C CYS A 142 7.92 19.06 14.69
N PRO A 143 8.04 18.09 15.62
CA PRO A 143 8.16 18.44 17.03
C PRO A 143 9.36 19.39 17.14
N PRO A 144 9.26 20.52 17.87
CA PRO A 144 10.36 21.48 17.94
C PRO A 144 11.62 20.73 18.37
N ALA A 145 12.70 20.92 17.60
CA ALA A 145 14.01 20.38 17.91
C ALA A 145 14.28 20.66 19.39
N ARG A 146 14.40 19.60 20.20
CA ARG A 146 14.89 19.73 21.56
C ARG A 146 16.34 20.13 21.43
N TYR A 147 16.62 21.43 21.49
CA TYR A 147 17.94 21.91 21.82
C TYR A 147 18.18 21.52 23.27
N GLU A 148 19.01 20.50 23.49
CA GLU A 148 19.62 20.27 24.79
C GLU A 148 20.64 21.39 25.02
N LEU A 149 20.45 22.13 26.12
CA LEU A 149 21.37 23.12 26.67
C LEU A 149 22.51 22.42 27.41
#